data_AF-A0A1V5K9H0-F1
#
_entry.id   AF-A0A1V5K9H0-F1
#
_cell.length_a   1.000
_cell.length_b   1.000
_cell.length_c   1.000
_cell.angle_alpha   90.00
_cell.angle_beta   90.00
_cell.angle_gamma   90.00
#
_symmetry.space_group_name_H-M   'P 1'
#
loop_
_entity.id
_entity.type
_entity.pdbx_description
1 polymer ?
#
loop_
_entity_poly.entity_id
_entity_poly.type
_entity_poly.pdbx_seq_one_letter_code
_entity_poly.pdbx_strand_id
1 'polypeptide(L)'
;MEALPPFGRWRLGWAWAWGLIAALLLGQLTARVGGTAAQSATSNVIMMYVLLYTVMGASVGWGLLEHYKVSVGFRIVILVMLYMTPPFTWALALAGLLDGWMDFRRLVSRKA
;
A
#
# COMPACT_ATOMS: atom_id res chain seq x y z
N MET A 1 10.93 21.57 12.84
CA MET A 1 10.66 20.44 11.93
C MET A 1 9.47 19.71 12.51
N GLU A 2 8.36 19.61 11.79
CA GLU A 2 7.22 18.82 12.24
C GLU A 2 7.63 17.35 12.34
N ALA A 3 7.32 16.69 13.46
CA ALA A 3 7.59 15.28 13.63
C ALA A 3 6.70 14.47 12.69
N LEU A 4 7.28 13.48 11.99
CA LEU A 4 6.51 12.57 11.16
C LEU A 4 5.44 11.88 12.01
N PRO A 5 4.22 11.69 11.48
CA PRO A 5 3.20 10.96 12.20
C PRO A 5 3.66 9.52 12.45
N PRO A 6 3.17 8.87 13.52
CA PRO A 6 3.50 7.48 13.79
C PRO A 6 3.13 6.60 12.60
N PHE A 7 3.87 5.51 12.38
CA PHE A 7 3.73 4.66 11.19
C PHE A 7 2.28 4.19 10.97
N GLY A 8 1.56 3.86 12.05
CA GLY A 8 0.13 3.50 12.02
C GLY A 8 -0.83 4.61 11.56
N ARG A 9 -0.34 5.81 11.22
CA ARG A 9 -1.12 6.94 10.66
C ARG A 9 -0.67 7.37 9.27
N TRP A 10 0.32 6.70 8.67
CA TRP A 10 0.75 7.01 7.31
C TRP A 10 -0.34 6.67 6.31
N ARG A 11 -0.62 7.60 5.39
CA ARG A 11 -1.71 7.46 4.41
C ARG A 11 -1.37 8.22 3.14
N LEU A 12 -1.81 7.68 2.01
CA LEU A 12 -1.82 8.38 0.73
C LEU A 12 -3.22 8.90 0.41
N GLY A 13 -3.29 10.08 -0.19
CA GLY A 13 -4.54 10.61 -0.73
C GLY A 13 -4.98 9.81 -1.97
N TRP A 14 -6.29 9.72 -2.18
CA TRP A 14 -6.90 9.01 -3.32
C TRP A 14 -6.36 9.43 -4.70
N ALA A 15 -5.87 10.67 -4.84
CA ALA A 15 -5.28 11.16 -6.08
C ALA A 15 -4.08 10.33 -6.56
N TRP A 16 -3.32 9.71 -5.65
CA TRP A 16 -2.20 8.82 -5.99
C TRP A 16 -2.64 7.58 -6.76
N ALA A 17 -3.91 7.18 -6.66
CA ALA A 17 -4.42 6.04 -7.41
C ALA A 17 -4.42 6.29 -8.91
N TRP A 18 -4.64 7.54 -9.34
CA TRP A 18 -4.56 7.90 -10.76
C TRP A 18 -3.17 7.69 -11.33
N GLY A 19 -2.12 7.86 -10.53
CA GLY A 19 -0.75 7.58 -10.94
C GLY A 19 -0.53 6.08 -11.25
N LEU A 20 -1.05 5.19 -10.40
CA LEU A 20 -1.04 3.75 -10.67
C LEU A 20 -1.89 3.40 -11.90
N ILE A 21 -3.10 3.96 -12.01
CA ILE A 21 -3.97 3.73 -13.18
C ILE A 21 -3.26 4.17 -14.48
N ALA A 22 -2.65 5.36 -14.48
CA ALA A 22 -1.90 5.86 -15.62
C ALA A 22 -0.70 4.94 -15.96
N ALA A 23 0.05 4.49 -14.95
CA ALA A 23 1.16 3.56 -15.16
C ALA A 23 0.70 2.22 -15.75
N LEU A 24 -0.43 1.68 -15.29
CA LEU A 24 -1.01 0.45 -15.83
C LEU A 24 -1.46 0.62 -17.28
N LEU A 25 -2.15 1.70 -17.61
CA LEU A 25 -2.59 2.02 -18.97
C LEU A 25 -1.41 2.23 -19.92
N LEU A 26 -0.40 2.98 -19.48
CA LEU A 26 0.85 3.14 -20.22
C LEU A 26 1.58 1.81 -20.40
N GLY A 27 1.53 0.92 -19.41
CA GLY A 27 2.13 -0.41 -19.49
C GLY A 27 1.50 -1.26 -20.58
N GLN A 28 0.16 -1.19 -20.73
CA GLN A 28 -0.54 -1.85 -21.83
C GLN A 28 -0.18 -1.26 -23.19
N LEU A 29 -0.01 0.07 -23.27
CA LEU A 29 0.39 0.74 -24.50
C LEU A 29 1.83 0.36 -24.90
N THR A 30 2.78 0.47 -23.96
CA THR A 30 4.20 0.18 -24.23
C THR A 30 4.45 -1.30 -24.52
N ALA A 31 3.64 -2.22 -24.00
CA ALA A 31 3.71 -3.64 -24.36
C ALA A 31 3.29 -3.91 -25.82
N ARG A 32 2.46 -3.06 -26.43
CA ARG A 32 1.96 -3.25 -27.81
C ARG A 32 2.77 -2.51 -28.86
N VAL A 33 3.16 -1.27 -28.54
CA VAL A 33 3.80 -0.36 -29.50
C VAL A 33 5.14 0.19 -29.02
N GLY A 34 5.53 -0.12 -27.77
CA GLY A 34 6.79 0.32 -27.20
C GLY A 34 7.92 -0.67 -27.44
N GLY A 35 9.16 -0.16 -27.43
CA GLY A 35 10.36 -0.99 -27.34
C GLY A 35 10.60 -1.51 -25.93
N THR A 36 11.56 -2.41 -25.79
CA THR A 36 11.95 -3.06 -24.51
C THR A 36 12.29 -2.07 -23.40
N ALA A 37 12.92 -0.95 -23.72
CA ALA A 37 13.25 0.11 -22.77
C ALA A 37 11.98 0.77 -22.17
N ALA A 38 10.99 1.09 -22.99
CA ALA A 38 9.74 1.73 -22.55
C ALA A 38 8.90 0.77 -21.68
N GLN A 39 8.88 -0.51 -22.05
CA GLN A 39 8.20 -1.55 -21.27
C GLN A 39 8.87 -1.74 -19.90
N SER A 40 10.20 -1.77 -19.86
CA SER A 40 10.97 -1.90 -18.61
C SER A 40 10.76 -0.69 -17.69
N ALA A 41 10.82 0.53 -18.23
CA ALA A 41 10.55 1.75 -17.48
C ALA A 41 9.15 1.74 -16.85
N THR A 42 8.14 1.37 -17.63
CA THR A 42 6.76 1.34 -17.13
C THR A 42 6.55 0.26 -16.09
N SER A 43 7.17 -0.92 -16.25
CA SER A 43 7.12 -2.01 -15.27
C SER A 43 7.73 -1.60 -13.93
N ASN A 44 8.85 -0.86 -13.95
CA ASN A 44 9.46 -0.32 -12.73
C ASN A 44 8.55 0.70 -12.02
N VAL A 45 7.88 1.57 -12.78
CA VAL A 45 6.92 2.52 -12.21
C VAL A 45 5.73 1.80 -11.56
N ILE A 46 5.16 0.79 -12.23
CA ILE A 46 4.10 -0.04 -11.64
C ILE A 46 4.60 -0.72 -10.36
N MET A 47 5.79 -1.31 -10.37
CA MET A 47 6.37 -1.96 -9.20
C MET A 47 6.60 -0.99 -8.04
N MET A 48 7.04 0.24 -8.32
CA MET A 48 7.14 1.31 -7.33
C MET A 48 5.78 1.62 -6.68
N TYR A 49 4.71 1.77 -7.46
CA TYR A 49 3.38 1.98 -6.91
C TYR A 49 2.88 0.79 -6.07
N VAL A 50 3.13 -0.45 -6.51
CA VAL A 50 2.75 -1.65 -5.76
C VAL A 50 3.48 -1.69 -4.41
N LEU A 51 4.79 -1.41 -4.39
CA LEU A 51 5.57 -1.32 -3.15
C LEU A 51 5.04 -0.20 -2.24
N LEU A 52 4.80 0.98 -2.80
CA LEU A 52 4.26 2.13 -2.07
C LEU A 52 2.92 1.79 -1.41
N TYR A 53 1.98 1.18 -2.14
CA TYR A 53 0.70 0.75 -1.57
C TYR A 53 0.84 -0.42 -0.60
N THR A 54 1.81 -1.32 -0.76
CA THR A 54 2.10 -2.37 0.22
C THR A 54 2.55 -1.78 1.55
N VAL A 55 3.40 -0.75 1.52
CA VAL A 55 3.83 -0.01 2.73
C VAL A 55 2.64 0.68 3.40
N MET A 56 1.74 1.29 2.62
CA MET A 56 0.51 1.89 3.18
C MET A 56 -0.43 0.83 3.76
N GLY A 57 -0.53 -0.34 3.14
CA GLY A 57 -1.27 -1.47 3.69
C GLY A 57 -0.68 -1.96 5.01
N ALA A 58 0.64 -2.04 5.11
CA ALA A 58 1.33 -2.36 6.34
C ALA A 58 1.09 -1.28 7.42
N SER A 59 1.00 0.00 7.05
CA SER A 59 0.60 1.08 7.95
C SER A 59 -0.82 0.90 8.48
N VAL A 60 -1.78 0.52 7.63
CA VAL A 60 -3.15 0.17 8.04
C VAL A 60 -3.13 -1.01 9.01
N GLY A 61 -2.45 -2.10 8.65
CA GLY A 61 -2.31 -3.28 9.52
C GLY A 61 -1.67 -2.94 10.87
N TRP A 62 -0.63 -2.12 10.87
CA TRP A 62 -0.01 -1.61 12.10
C TRP A 62 -0.99 -0.85 12.97
N GLY A 63 -1.72 0.11 12.39
CA GLY A 63 -2.71 0.92 13.12
C GLY A 63 -3.86 0.08 13.69
N LEU A 64 -4.29 -0.96 12.96
CA LEU A 64 -5.29 -1.91 13.45
C LEU A 64 -4.76 -2.72 14.64
N LEU A 65 -3.56 -3.30 14.53
CA LEU A 65 -2.95 -4.06 15.62
C LEU A 65 -2.65 -3.17 16.84
N GLU A 66 -2.35 -1.89 16.61
CA GLU A 66 -2.22 -0.88 17.65
C GLU A 66 -3.52 -0.63 18.40
N HIS A 67 -4.64 -0.50 17.67
CA HIS A 67 -5.96 -0.38 18.27
C HIS A 67 -6.31 -1.58 19.16
N TYR A 68 -5.97 -2.80 18.74
CA TYR A 68 -6.14 -4.03 19.54
C TYR A 68 -5.06 -4.25 20.60
N LYS A 69 -4.21 -3.25 20.88
CA LYS A 69 -3.15 -3.29 21.91
C LYS A 69 -2.16 -4.45 21.77
N VAL A 70 -1.93 -4.92 20.54
CA VAL A 70 -0.93 -5.96 20.25
C VAL A 70 0.48 -5.42 20.54
N SER A 71 1.39 -6.23 21.10
CA SER A 71 2.76 -5.79 21.40
C SER A 71 3.56 -5.51 20.12
N VAL A 72 4.50 -4.56 20.18
CA VAL A 72 5.31 -4.14 19.02
C VAL A 72 6.02 -5.31 18.34
N GLY A 73 6.63 -6.22 19.11
CA GLY A 73 7.30 -7.39 18.56
C GLY A 73 6.36 -8.30 17.76
N PHE A 74 5.15 -8.54 18.29
CA PHE A 74 4.16 -9.36 17.60
C PHE A 74 3.59 -8.67 16.35
N ARG A 75 3.46 -7.33 16.36
CA ARG A 75 3.09 -6.57 15.16
C ARG A 75 4.08 -6.77 14.03
N ILE A 76 5.38 -6.69 14.32
CA ILE A 76 6.44 -6.90 13.34
C ILE A 76 6.36 -8.31 12.77
N VAL A 77 6.25 -9.33 13.63
CA VAL A 77 6.11 -10.73 13.20
C VAL A 77 4.91 -10.92 12.28
N ILE A 78 3.72 -10.43 12.67
CA ILE A 78 2.52 -10.53 11.84
C ILE A 78 2.73 -9.86 10.47
N LEU A 79 3.23 -8.62 10.44
CA LEU A 79 3.40 -7.90 9.17
C LEU A 79 4.45 -8.55 8.27
N VAL A 80 5.53 -9.09 8.84
CA VAL A 80 6.53 -9.86 8.08
C VAL A 80 5.90 -11.13 7.51
N MET A 81 5.12 -11.89 8.30
CA MET A 81 4.43 -13.07 7.81
C MET A 81 3.44 -12.75 6.69
N LEU A 82 2.65 -11.67 6.83
CA LEU A 82 1.74 -11.20 5.79
C LEU A 82 2.49 -10.78 4.51
N TYR A 83 3.64 -10.12 4.65
CA TYR A 83 4.46 -9.71 3.51
C TYR A 83 5.12 -10.88 2.79
N MET A 84 5.60 -11.90 3.50
CA MET A 84 6.31 -13.04 2.91
C MET A 84 5.39 -14.12 2.34
N THR A 85 4.09 -14.05 2.60
CA THR A 85 3.13 -15.09 2.23
C THR A 85 2.16 -14.58 1.17
N PRO A 86 2.37 -14.86 -0.13
CA PRO A 86 1.31 -14.72 -1.13
C PRO A 86 0.13 -15.63 -0.75
N PRO A 87 -1.14 -15.16 -0.77
CA PRO A 87 -1.64 -13.93 -1.39
C PRO A 87 -1.70 -12.69 -0.47
N PHE A 88 -1.29 -12.78 0.80
CA PHE A 88 -1.44 -11.69 1.78
C PHE A 88 -0.63 -10.44 1.44
N THR A 89 0.50 -10.56 0.75
CA THR A 89 1.25 -9.42 0.21
C THR A 89 0.38 -8.58 -0.72
N TRP A 90 -0.42 -9.22 -1.59
CA TRP A 90 -1.36 -8.54 -2.47
C TRP A 90 -2.51 -7.91 -1.67
N ALA A 91 -2.99 -8.58 -0.63
CA ALA A 91 -3.98 -8.01 0.27
C ALA A 91 -3.48 -6.74 0.98
N LEU A 92 -2.20 -6.68 1.37
CA LEU A 92 -1.58 -5.47 1.90
C LEU A 92 -1.58 -4.34 0.86
N ALA A 93 -1.12 -4.60 -0.37
CA ALA A 93 -1.15 -3.60 -1.43
C ALA A 93 -2.57 -3.06 -1.68
N LEU A 94 -3.57 -3.95 -1.75
CA LEU A 94 -4.97 -3.57 -1.91
C LEU A 94 -5.49 -2.77 -0.72
N ALA A 95 -5.18 -3.17 0.51
CA ALA A 95 -5.57 -2.43 1.71
C ALA A 95 -5.00 -1.00 1.69
N GLY A 96 -3.73 -0.83 1.31
CA GLY A 96 -3.11 0.49 1.19
C GLY A 96 -3.72 1.35 0.08
N LEU A 97 -4.09 0.74 -1.05
CA LEU A 97 -4.81 1.43 -2.12
C LEU A 97 -6.18 1.90 -1.64
N LEU A 98 -6.98 0.99 -1.08
CA LEU A 98 -8.36 1.26 -0.65
C LEU A 98 -8.46 2.25 0.52
N ASP A 99 -7.43 2.32 1.38
CA ASP A 99 -7.39 3.26 2.50
C ASP A 99 -7.43 4.73 2.05
N GLY A 100 -7.01 5.01 0.81
CA GLY A 100 -7.14 6.34 0.20
C GLY A 100 -8.59 6.85 0.19
N TRP A 101 -9.56 5.96 -0.01
CA TRP A 101 -11.00 6.28 -0.04
C TRP A 101 -11.73 5.98 1.26
N MET A 102 -11.46 4.83 1.90
CA MET A 102 -12.34 4.32 2.97
C MET A 102 -11.87 4.59 4.40
N ASP A 103 -10.65 5.14 4.61
CA ASP A 103 -10.06 5.40 5.93
C ASP A 103 -10.39 4.29 6.96
N PHE A 104 -9.73 3.13 6.81
CA PHE A 104 -10.05 1.94 7.60
C PHE A 104 -9.89 2.17 9.11
N ARG A 105 -9.03 3.12 9.49
CA ARG A 105 -8.74 3.47 10.89
C ARG A 105 -9.93 4.18 11.55
N ARG A 106 -10.62 5.05 10.82
CA ARG A 106 -11.87 5.66 11.31
C ARG A 106 -13.02 4.67 11.42
N LEU A 107 -13.08 3.67 10.53
CA LEU A 107 -14.14 2.66 10.56
C LEU A 107 -14.08 1.79 11.80
N VAL A 108 -12.88 1.48 12.27
CA VAL A 108 -12.69 0.67 13.49
C VAL A 108 -12.91 1.50 14.75
N SER A 109 -12.47 2.77 14.79
CA SER A 109 -12.69 3.63 15.96
C SER A 109 -14.17 4.01 16.17
N ARG A 110 -15.03 3.88 15.14
CA ARG A 110 -16.46 4.22 15.22
C ARG A 110 -17.34 3.07 15.75
N LYS A 111 -16.78 1.86 15.87
CA LYS A 111 -17.49 0.65 16.36
C LYS A 111 -17.13 0.24 17.79
N ALA A 112 -16.24 0.98 18.46
CA ALA A 112 -15.97 0.87 19.89
C ALA A 112 -16.77 1.95 20.65
#